data_AF-A0AAW2YUF2-F1
#
_entry.id   AF-A0AAW2YUF2-F1
#
_cell.length_a   1.000
_cell.length_b   1.000
_cell.length_c   1.000
_cell.angle_alpha   90.00
_cell.angle_beta   90.00
_cell.angle_gamma   90.00
#
_symmetry.space_group_name_H-M   'P 1'
#
loop_
_entity.id
_entity.type
_entity.pdbx_description
1 polymer ?
#
loop_
_entity_poly.entity_id
_entity_poly.type
_entity_poly.pdbx_seq_one_letter_code
_entity_poly.pdbx_strand_id
1 'polypeptide(L)'
;MIASIGHAVDHLKYNPLLLWGGQVKVVENVTLLTTQIDFGYNCTTDVFDYYFNRLDRLGIECKVTMRYIDSTRLRLQIPLLEYILSDKCPPRYRFDTKKRDLLYEVSQEGSVEMLEYLLTSPNHNFNLFERRNPLQGCLSSEYRYNVTMYDFIDLLLRREPRLMYYGDIQGFPDPSKDVDDPANNMFSPMSLLINQNHYALYSGTHQCLLKHGLDVDRVDYRGRKPIHYVSELSFNFSKYYKVQNLNDLLMKDNNGDEPLSLFLQSGHNFYMFEKYFKMLKLTDKQIKEMRFGSDNDTTLHLFMKTVQATDQSILDMIKLCDVEAVNNKGERPYHMLKYLDFCNNTDPDKSRIKVVEKLLKKIKDDDEFLVGQLQILQRHYENQQKYKNQQKYKNQQNATKTQNKFLDKILKNFKSSTSKEGKKSRRAVLEK
;
A
#
# COMPACT_ATOMS: atom_id res chain seq x y z
N MET A 1 24.90 2.13 43.10
CA MET A 1 23.91 1.62 42.12
C MET A 1 23.83 2.52 40.88
N ILE A 2 23.35 3.77 40.98
CA ILE A 2 23.26 4.72 39.84
C ILE A 2 24.63 4.97 39.16
N ALA A 3 25.71 5.16 39.93
CA ALA A 3 27.07 5.31 39.38
C ALA A 3 27.62 4.04 38.70
N SER A 4 27.25 2.85 39.21
CA SER A 4 27.63 1.55 38.64
C SER A 4 26.86 1.26 37.33
N ILE A 5 25.61 1.74 37.25
CA ILE A 5 24.77 1.70 36.05
C ILE A 5 25.32 2.67 34.99
N GLY A 6 25.69 3.90 35.39
CA GLY A 6 26.35 4.88 34.51
C GLY A 6 27.64 4.33 33.90
N HIS A 7 28.50 3.70 34.71
CA HIS A 7 29.73 3.07 34.22
C HIS A 7 29.47 1.90 33.25
N ALA A 8 28.42 1.10 33.46
CA ALA A 8 28.06 0.01 32.57
C ALA A 8 27.53 0.53 31.22
N VAL A 9 26.70 1.58 31.24
CA VAL A 9 26.18 2.25 30.03
C VAL A 9 27.28 2.97 29.25
N ASP A 10 28.23 3.60 29.93
CA ASP A 10 29.38 4.25 29.28
C ASP A 10 30.33 3.22 28.67
N HIS A 11 30.63 2.10 29.35
CA HIS A 11 31.42 1.01 28.75
C HIS A 11 30.77 0.40 27.50
N LEU A 12 29.43 0.36 27.48
CA LEU A 12 28.61 -0.10 26.36
C LEU A 12 28.63 0.90 25.18
N LYS A 13 28.71 2.21 25.43
CA LYS A 13 28.82 3.26 24.40
C LYS A 13 30.12 3.23 23.61
N TYR A 14 31.24 2.79 24.22
CA TYR A 14 32.58 2.86 23.62
C TYR A 14 33.03 1.56 22.94
N ASN A 15 32.17 0.55 22.85
CA ASN A 15 32.49 -0.71 22.18
C ASN A 15 31.80 -0.77 20.79
N PRO A 16 32.52 -0.52 19.68
CA PRO A 16 31.94 -0.33 18.35
C PRO A 16 31.30 -1.59 17.73
N LEU A 17 31.31 -2.71 18.46
CA LEU A 17 30.78 -4.00 18.01
C LEU A 17 29.31 -4.25 18.39
N LEU A 18 28.68 -3.41 19.23
CA LEU A 18 27.52 -3.89 20.01
C LEU A 18 26.29 -2.99 20.20
N LEU A 19 26.24 -1.71 19.80
CA LEU A 19 25.05 -0.90 20.12
C LEU A 19 24.66 0.15 19.08
N TRP A 20 23.41 0.09 18.63
CA TRP A 20 22.65 1.21 18.09
C TRP A 20 21.34 1.35 18.88
N GLY A 21 21.23 2.40 19.69
CA GLY A 21 19.97 2.86 20.28
C GLY A 21 19.49 2.16 21.55
N GLY A 22 19.54 2.86 22.69
CA GLY A 22 18.80 2.50 23.91
C GLY A 22 18.15 3.75 24.52
N GLN A 23 16.86 3.67 24.87
CA GLN A 23 16.16 4.71 25.64
C GLN A 23 15.95 4.24 27.07
N VAL A 24 16.27 5.09 28.04
CA VAL A 24 15.98 4.86 29.47
C VAL A 24 14.66 5.55 29.79
N LYS A 25 13.64 4.80 30.23
CA LYS A 25 12.36 5.34 30.69
C LYS A 25 12.24 5.12 32.20
N VAL A 26 12.08 6.19 32.97
CA VAL A 26 11.88 6.13 34.43
C VAL A 26 10.38 6.19 34.70
N VAL A 27 9.83 5.21 35.42
CA VAL A 27 8.44 5.21 35.90
C VAL A 27 8.48 5.12 37.43
N GLU A 28 7.58 5.86 38.08
CA GLU A 28 7.61 6.27 39.49
C GLU A 28 7.97 5.16 40.51
N ASN A 29 8.99 5.45 41.32
CA ASN A 29 9.43 4.75 42.54
C ASN A 29 9.89 3.29 42.45
N VAL A 30 9.98 2.71 41.25
CA VAL A 30 10.80 1.52 40.96
C VAL A 30 11.61 1.82 39.71
N THR A 31 12.93 1.95 39.81
CA THR A 31 13.80 2.15 38.65
C THR A 31 13.89 0.85 37.84
N LEU A 32 12.85 0.52 37.09
CA LEU A 32 12.88 -0.48 36.04
C LEU A 32 13.69 0.11 34.87
N LEU A 33 15.01 -0.09 34.91
CA LEU A 33 15.85 0.10 33.74
C LEU A 33 15.51 -1.01 32.74
N THR A 34 14.59 -0.72 31.83
CA THR A 34 14.43 -1.50 30.61
C THR A 34 15.44 -0.97 29.60
N THR A 35 16.50 -1.74 29.33
CA THR A 35 17.47 -1.41 28.27
C THR A 35 17.30 -2.39 27.13
N GLN A 36 17.03 -1.87 25.93
CA GLN A 36 17.14 -2.65 24.70
C GLN A 36 18.63 -2.76 24.34
N ILE A 37 19.14 -3.99 24.24
CA ILE A 37 20.51 -4.25 23.79
C ILE A 37 20.40 -5.00 22.48
N ASP A 38 20.73 -4.30 21.40
CA ASP A 38 20.77 -4.87 20.06
C ASP A 38 22.14 -5.49 19.82
N PHE A 39 22.24 -6.81 19.97
CA PHE A 39 23.48 -7.52 19.69
C PHE A 39 23.75 -7.50 18.18
N GLY A 40 24.84 -6.83 17.78
CA GLY A 40 25.26 -6.75 16.37
C GLY A 40 25.80 -8.08 15.83
N TYR A 41 26.04 -8.14 14.52
CA TYR A 41 26.44 -9.32 13.72
C TYR A 41 27.66 -10.12 14.21
N ASN A 42 28.44 -9.59 15.16
CA ASN A 42 29.69 -10.20 15.65
C ASN A 42 29.60 -10.62 17.14
N CYS A 43 28.39 -10.66 17.72
CA CYS A 43 28.23 -11.11 19.10
C CYS A 43 28.59 -12.59 19.23
N THR A 44 29.55 -12.92 20.11
CA THR A 44 29.90 -14.29 20.48
C THR A 44 29.15 -14.70 21.75
N THR A 45 29.06 -16.01 22.02
CA THR A 45 28.50 -16.55 23.27
C THR A 45 29.17 -15.96 24.49
N ASP A 46 30.50 -15.83 24.50
CA ASP A 46 31.25 -15.33 25.67
C ASP A 46 30.92 -13.86 25.95
N VAL A 47 30.78 -13.07 24.89
CA VAL A 47 30.39 -11.66 24.99
C VAL A 47 28.95 -11.55 25.49
N PHE A 48 28.04 -12.35 24.93
CA PHE A 48 26.65 -12.41 25.37
C PHE A 48 26.56 -12.79 26.86
N ASP A 49 27.20 -13.88 27.27
CA ASP A 49 27.25 -14.37 28.65
C ASP A 49 27.83 -13.33 29.61
N TYR A 50 28.90 -12.65 29.21
CA TYR A 50 29.54 -11.63 30.04
C TYR A 50 28.58 -10.48 30.35
N TYR A 51 27.93 -9.91 29.32
CA TYR A 51 26.98 -8.83 29.50
C TYR A 51 25.69 -9.31 30.17
N PHE A 52 25.21 -10.48 29.80
CA PHE A 52 24.01 -11.11 30.34
C PHE A 52 24.12 -11.31 31.86
N ASN A 53 25.16 -12.01 32.32
CA ASN A 53 25.39 -12.25 33.75
C ASN A 53 25.55 -10.94 34.54
N ARG A 54 26.10 -9.91 33.90
CA ARG A 54 26.26 -8.60 34.53
C ARG A 54 24.94 -7.85 34.66
N LEU A 55 24.07 -7.91 33.66
CA LEU A 55 22.76 -7.26 33.67
C LEU A 55 21.78 -7.94 34.62
N ASP A 56 21.77 -9.28 34.65
CA ASP A 56 20.92 -10.05 35.56
C ASP A 56 21.30 -9.80 37.04
N ARG A 57 22.60 -9.74 37.36
CA ARG A 57 23.09 -9.35 38.70
C ARG A 57 22.69 -7.94 39.11
N LEU A 58 22.48 -7.05 38.14
CA LEU A 58 22.06 -5.67 38.39
C LEU A 58 20.53 -5.54 38.50
N GLY A 59 19.78 -6.63 38.31
CA GLY A 59 18.31 -6.60 38.25
C GLY A 59 17.78 -5.78 37.08
N ILE A 60 18.61 -5.55 36.05
CA ILE A 60 18.23 -4.77 34.87
C ILE A 60 17.47 -5.69 33.94
N GLU A 61 16.26 -5.27 33.58
CA GLU A 61 15.46 -5.97 32.59
C GLU A 61 16.04 -5.67 31.20
N CYS A 62 17.00 -6.49 30.78
CA CYS A 62 17.48 -6.48 29.41
C CYS A 62 16.43 -7.16 28.51
N LYS A 63 16.15 -6.64 27.33
CA LYS A 63 15.39 -7.38 26.30
C LYS A 63 16.30 -7.61 25.12
N VAL A 64 16.43 -8.87 24.72
CA VAL A 64 17.35 -9.30 23.66
C VAL A 64 16.59 -9.20 22.34
N THR A 65 16.75 -8.09 21.63
CA THR A 65 16.31 -7.98 20.24
C THR A 65 17.41 -8.55 19.37
N MET A 66 17.21 -9.77 18.88
CA MET A 66 18.09 -10.33 17.84
C MET A 66 17.62 -9.83 16.47
N ARG A 67 17.72 -8.52 16.25
CA ARG A 67 17.24 -7.85 15.03
C ARG A 67 18.22 -7.99 13.84
N TYR A 68 19.32 -8.71 14.04
CA TYR A 68 20.49 -8.76 13.17
C TYR A 68 21.02 -10.20 13.00
N ILE A 69 20.11 -11.18 12.95
CA ILE A 69 20.49 -12.58 12.72
C ILE A 69 20.62 -12.81 11.21
N ASP A 70 21.73 -12.34 10.65
CA ASP A 70 21.97 -12.47 9.21
C ASP A 70 22.08 -13.94 8.77
N SER A 71 21.17 -14.37 7.87
CA SER A 71 21.19 -15.68 7.23
C SER A 71 22.55 -16.05 6.62
N THR A 72 23.32 -15.07 6.15
CA THR A 72 24.66 -15.30 5.56
C THR A 72 25.71 -15.69 6.59
N ARG A 73 25.44 -15.48 7.89
CA ARG A 73 26.34 -15.77 9.01
C ARG A 73 25.77 -16.77 10.00
N LEU A 74 24.70 -17.48 9.64
CA LEU A 74 24.02 -18.51 10.44
C LEU A 74 24.99 -19.38 11.24
N ARG A 75 26.03 -19.93 10.59
CA ARG A 75 27.01 -20.84 11.22
C ARG A 75 27.76 -20.22 12.40
N LEU A 76 28.01 -18.90 12.36
CA LEU A 76 28.67 -18.18 13.45
C LEU A 76 27.70 -17.85 14.60
N GLN A 77 26.39 -17.86 14.31
CA GLN A 77 25.34 -17.49 15.25
C GLN A 77 24.63 -18.69 15.88
N ILE A 78 24.80 -19.92 15.36
CA ILE A 78 24.26 -21.16 15.96
C ILE A 78 24.62 -21.31 17.45
N PRO A 79 25.90 -21.14 17.89
CA PRO A 79 26.23 -21.30 19.31
C PRO A 79 25.49 -20.30 20.21
N LEU A 80 25.27 -19.08 19.71
CA LEU A 80 24.50 -18.05 20.41
C LEU A 80 23.01 -18.42 20.46
N LEU A 81 22.46 -18.93 19.35
CA LEU A 81 21.08 -19.44 19.28
C LEU A 81 20.87 -20.61 20.26
N GLU A 82 21.80 -21.58 20.30
CA GLU A 82 21.75 -22.70 21.25
C GLU A 82 21.76 -22.23 22.69
N TYR A 83 22.61 -21.24 22.99
CA TYR A 83 22.64 -20.64 24.31
C TYR A 83 21.30 -19.99 24.69
N ILE A 84 20.74 -19.18 23.79
CA ILE A 84 19.47 -18.46 24.00
C ILE A 84 18.29 -19.42 24.15
N LEU A 85 18.30 -20.54 23.41
CA LEU A 85 17.26 -21.56 23.49
C LEU A 85 17.44 -22.49 24.69
N SER A 86 18.65 -22.61 25.24
CA SER A 86 18.92 -23.46 26.40
C SER A 86 18.23 -22.95 27.67
N ASP A 87 18.04 -23.85 28.63
CA ASP A 87 17.52 -23.52 29.97
C ASP A 87 18.41 -22.55 30.76
N LYS A 88 19.63 -22.28 30.27
CA LYS A 88 20.53 -21.27 30.85
C LYS A 88 20.05 -19.84 30.58
N CYS A 89 19.28 -19.62 29.52
CA CYS A 89 18.69 -18.32 29.18
C CYS A 89 17.26 -18.22 29.74
N PRO A 90 16.98 -17.29 30.68
CA PRO A 90 15.67 -17.19 31.29
C PRO A 90 14.57 -16.82 30.29
N PRO A 91 13.35 -17.37 30.42
CA PRO A 91 12.27 -17.20 29.43
C PRO A 91 11.92 -15.74 29.09
N ARG A 92 12.03 -14.82 30.06
CA ARG A 92 11.73 -13.38 29.87
C ARG A 92 12.65 -12.68 28.85
N TYR A 93 13.82 -13.26 28.58
CA TYR A 93 14.81 -12.71 27.64
C TYR A 93 14.68 -13.29 26.23
N ARG A 94 13.75 -14.24 26.02
CA ARG A 94 13.50 -14.86 24.71
C ARG A 94 12.56 -14.03 23.83
N PHE A 95 12.09 -12.88 24.34
CA PHE A 95 11.18 -11.97 23.64
C PHE A 95 11.68 -10.54 23.59
N ASP A 96 11.25 -9.82 22.57
CA ASP A 96 11.54 -8.41 22.41
C ASP A 96 10.58 -7.48 23.19
N THR A 97 10.73 -6.17 23.03
CA THR A 97 9.87 -5.15 23.66
C THR A 97 8.40 -5.25 23.25
N LYS A 98 8.09 -5.86 22.10
CA LYS A 98 6.75 -6.10 21.57
C LYS A 98 6.25 -7.52 21.86
N LYS A 99 6.95 -8.29 22.69
CA LYS A 99 6.64 -9.70 23.01
C LYS A 99 6.68 -10.61 21.77
N ARG A 100 7.54 -10.27 20.80
CA ARG A 100 7.86 -11.08 19.63
C ARG A 100 8.94 -12.08 20.01
N ASP A 101 8.77 -13.32 19.61
CA ASP A 101 9.76 -14.35 19.86
C ASP A 101 10.81 -14.39 18.74
N LEU A 102 11.85 -15.18 18.98
CA LEU A 102 12.93 -15.38 18.03
C LEU A 102 12.44 -15.94 16.68
N LEU A 103 11.41 -16.79 16.72
CA LEU A 103 10.83 -17.40 15.53
C LEU A 103 10.08 -16.36 14.67
N TYR A 104 9.40 -15.40 15.29
CA TYR A 104 8.81 -14.25 14.61
C TYR A 104 9.87 -13.38 13.93
N GLU A 105 10.97 -13.06 14.62
CA GLU A 105 12.03 -12.22 14.03
C GLU A 105 12.68 -12.92 12.83
N VAL A 106 13.03 -14.20 12.97
CA VAL A 106 13.54 -15.03 11.85
C VAL A 106 12.54 -15.11 10.70
N SER A 107 11.26 -15.10 11.02
CA SER A 107 10.18 -15.09 10.02
C SER A 107 10.02 -13.76 9.29
N GLN A 108 10.23 -12.64 9.97
CA GLN A 108 10.33 -11.33 9.31
C GLN A 108 11.58 -11.20 8.47
N GLU A 109 12.69 -11.73 8.97
CA GLU A 109 13.92 -11.78 8.21
C GLU A 109 13.76 -12.65 6.98
N GLY A 110 13.09 -13.81 7.07
CA GLY A 110 12.79 -14.71 5.95
C GLY A 110 13.91 -15.71 5.64
N SER A 111 14.74 -16.04 6.63
CA SER A 111 15.84 -17.00 6.55
C SER A 111 15.33 -18.43 6.70
N VAL A 112 15.25 -19.19 5.59
CA VAL A 112 14.73 -20.57 5.59
C VAL A 112 15.62 -21.47 6.44
N GLU A 113 16.94 -21.30 6.39
CA GLU A 113 17.89 -22.11 7.15
C GLU A 113 17.80 -21.86 8.67
N MET A 114 17.63 -20.59 9.10
CA MET A 114 17.33 -20.30 10.52
C MET A 114 16.00 -20.91 10.92
N LEU A 115 14.98 -20.79 10.07
CA LEU A 115 13.65 -21.31 10.37
C LEU A 115 13.70 -22.83 10.55
N GLU A 116 14.33 -23.55 9.62
CA GLU A 116 14.52 -25.00 9.73
C GLU A 116 15.25 -25.37 11.01
N TYR A 117 16.32 -24.65 11.35
CA TYR A 117 17.07 -24.88 12.59
C TYR A 117 16.18 -24.68 13.83
N LEU A 118 15.44 -23.58 13.90
CA LEU A 118 14.55 -23.30 15.03
C LEU A 118 13.38 -24.28 15.11
N LEU A 119 12.80 -24.68 13.98
CA LEU A 119 11.71 -25.65 13.90
C LEU A 119 12.15 -27.08 14.25
N THR A 120 13.44 -27.38 14.15
CA THR A 120 14.01 -28.70 14.47
C THR A 120 14.71 -28.74 15.83
N SER A 121 14.93 -27.58 16.46
CA SER A 121 15.58 -27.49 17.75
C SER A 121 14.66 -28.03 18.86
N PRO A 122 15.09 -29.04 19.64
CA PRO A 122 14.27 -29.62 20.72
C PRO A 122 14.02 -28.65 21.89
N ASN A 123 14.79 -27.56 21.96
CA ASN A 123 14.73 -26.58 23.04
C ASN A 123 13.81 -25.39 22.72
N HIS A 124 13.25 -25.31 21.52
CA HIS A 124 12.34 -24.24 21.14
C HIS A 124 10.89 -24.63 21.44
N ASN A 125 10.20 -23.84 22.29
CA ASN A 125 8.81 -24.08 22.64
C ASN A 125 7.89 -23.17 21.82
N PHE A 126 7.15 -23.76 20.88
CA PHE A 126 6.23 -23.07 19.97
C PHE A 126 5.02 -22.43 20.66
N ASN A 127 4.73 -22.72 21.94
CA ASN A 127 3.51 -22.22 22.60
C ASN A 127 3.63 -20.79 23.16
N LEU A 128 4.67 -20.05 22.79
CA LEU A 128 5.07 -18.82 23.48
C LEU A 128 4.64 -17.51 22.79
N PHE A 129 3.68 -17.56 21.85
CA PHE A 129 3.27 -16.38 21.09
C PHE A 129 2.37 -15.43 21.90
N GLU A 130 2.95 -14.57 22.73
CA GLU A 130 2.19 -13.61 23.55
C GLU A 130 1.49 -12.50 22.75
N ARG A 131 1.90 -12.19 21.51
CA ARG A 131 1.27 -11.12 20.69
C ARG A 131 1.29 -11.33 19.18
N ARG A 132 2.37 -11.87 18.61
CA ARG A 132 2.48 -12.08 17.17
C ARG A 132 3.07 -13.45 16.87
N ASN A 133 2.52 -14.12 15.88
CA ASN A 133 2.98 -15.44 15.49
C ASN A 133 3.95 -15.38 14.28
N PRO A 134 4.80 -16.41 14.08
CA PRO A 134 5.78 -16.45 13.01
C PRO A 134 5.19 -16.26 11.61
N LEU A 135 3.98 -16.80 11.37
CA LEU A 135 3.27 -16.64 10.10
C LEU A 135 2.96 -15.17 9.81
N GLN A 136 2.51 -14.40 10.81
CA GLN A 136 2.34 -12.95 10.68
C GLN A 136 3.68 -12.24 10.42
N GLY A 137 4.76 -12.71 11.03
CA GLY A 137 6.12 -12.25 10.73
C GLY A 137 6.46 -12.38 9.24
N CYS A 138 6.24 -13.57 8.67
CA CYS A 138 6.47 -13.81 7.24
C CYS A 138 5.65 -12.86 6.36
N LEU A 139 4.36 -12.75 6.68
CA LEU A 139 3.38 -12.02 5.87
C LEU A 139 3.57 -10.49 5.96
N SER A 140 4.09 -10.00 7.09
CA SER A 140 4.38 -8.59 7.35
C SER A 140 5.78 -8.16 6.88
N SER A 141 6.59 -9.07 6.35
CA SER A 141 7.95 -8.74 5.95
C SER A 141 7.96 -7.80 4.74
N GLU A 142 8.45 -6.57 4.95
CA GLU A 142 8.63 -5.57 3.89
C GLU A 142 9.81 -5.93 2.96
N TYR A 143 10.63 -6.93 3.32
CA TYR A 143 12.00 -7.09 2.81
C TYR A 143 12.27 -8.27 1.88
N ARG A 144 11.32 -9.16 1.53
CA ARG A 144 11.66 -10.29 0.64
C ARG A 144 10.67 -10.53 -0.49
N TYR A 145 11.14 -10.22 -1.70
CA TYR A 145 10.53 -10.54 -2.98
C TYR A 145 10.92 -11.97 -3.42
N ASN A 146 9.91 -12.80 -3.70
CA ASN A 146 9.96 -14.03 -4.51
C ASN A 146 10.57 -15.33 -3.92
N VAL A 147 9.86 -16.43 -4.23
CA VAL A 147 10.14 -17.87 -4.02
C VAL A 147 10.32 -18.32 -2.57
N THR A 148 11.19 -17.68 -1.80
CA THR A 148 11.50 -18.09 -0.41
C THR A 148 10.29 -17.97 0.51
N MET A 149 9.42 -16.98 0.32
CA MET A 149 8.22 -16.80 1.15
C MET A 149 7.23 -17.98 1.03
N TYR A 150 7.10 -18.59 -0.16
CA TYR A 150 6.25 -19.76 -0.34
C TYR A 150 6.80 -20.95 0.44
N ASP A 151 8.09 -21.27 0.24
CA ASP A 151 8.75 -22.39 0.90
C ASP A 151 8.77 -22.21 2.42
N PHE A 152 8.96 -20.97 2.87
CA PHE A 152 8.94 -20.61 4.28
C PHE A 152 7.56 -20.85 4.90
N ILE A 153 6.50 -20.34 4.28
CA ILE A 153 5.12 -20.51 4.76
C ILE A 153 4.71 -21.99 4.67
N ASP A 154 5.09 -22.69 3.61
CA ASP A 154 4.79 -24.12 3.45
C ASP A 154 5.48 -24.95 4.53
N LEU A 155 6.77 -24.70 4.80
CA LEU A 155 7.52 -25.35 5.87
C LEU A 155 6.91 -25.06 7.24
N LEU A 156 6.62 -23.80 7.51
CA LEU A 156 6.05 -23.35 8.79
C LEU A 156 4.67 -23.99 9.03
N LEU A 157 3.78 -23.98 8.05
CA LEU A 157 2.44 -24.55 8.16
C LEU A 157 2.42 -26.09 8.16
N ARG A 158 3.37 -26.76 7.50
CA ARG A 158 3.54 -28.22 7.62
C ARG A 158 3.93 -28.65 9.03
N ARG A 159 4.73 -27.84 9.72
CA ARG A 159 5.20 -28.13 11.09
C ARG A 159 4.19 -27.69 12.14
N GLU A 160 3.62 -26.51 11.97
CA GLU A 160 2.70 -25.89 12.93
C GLU A 160 1.42 -25.37 12.25
N PRO A 161 0.48 -26.26 11.84
CA PRO A 161 -0.76 -25.87 11.17
C PRO A 161 -1.65 -24.93 11.99
N ARG A 162 -1.52 -24.95 13.33
CA ARG A 162 -2.29 -24.10 14.27
C ARG A 162 -2.06 -22.61 14.04
N LEU A 163 -0.93 -22.24 13.45
CA LEU A 163 -0.59 -20.85 13.12
C LEU A 163 -1.58 -20.20 12.15
N MET A 164 -2.33 -21.00 11.39
CA MET A 164 -3.32 -20.53 10.42
C MET A 164 -4.62 -20.02 11.07
N TYR A 165 -4.95 -20.46 12.28
CA TYR A 165 -6.23 -20.21 12.94
C TYR A 165 -6.19 -19.14 14.04
N TYR A 166 -5.17 -18.27 14.02
CA TYR A 166 -4.98 -17.25 15.06
C TYR A 166 -6.26 -16.40 15.26
N GLY A 167 -6.82 -16.48 16.47
CA GLY A 167 -8.06 -15.84 16.91
C GLY A 167 -8.87 -16.65 17.94
N ASP A 168 -8.67 -17.96 18.03
CA ASP A 168 -9.36 -18.83 19.02
C ASP A 168 -8.53 -19.18 20.27
N ILE A 169 -7.31 -18.63 20.38
CA ILE A 169 -6.49 -18.86 21.58
C ILE A 169 -7.09 -18.01 22.71
N GLN A 170 -7.91 -18.65 23.54
CA GLN A 170 -8.48 -18.09 24.76
C GLN A 170 -7.38 -17.39 25.58
N GLY A 171 -7.50 -16.06 25.77
CA GLY A 171 -6.66 -15.30 26.70
C GLY A 171 -5.97 -14.04 26.18
N PHE A 172 -6.14 -13.66 24.91
CA PHE A 172 -5.55 -12.41 24.41
C PHE A 172 -6.40 -11.17 24.72
N PRO A 173 -5.77 -10.03 25.06
CA PRO A 173 -6.47 -8.88 25.60
C PRO A 173 -7.42 -8.28 24.56
N ASP A 174 -8.58 -7.89 25.09
CA ASP A 174 -9.64 -7.11 24.47
C ASP A 174 -9.17 -6.24 23.26
N PRO A 175 -9.60 -6.56 22.02
CA PRO A 175 -9.22 -5.84 20.81
C PRO A 175 -9.67 -4.37 20.82
N SER A 176 -10.48 -3.95 21.80
CA SER A 176 -10.91 -2.56 21.97
C SER A 176 -9.85 -1.61 22.54
N LYS A 177 -8.69 -2.11 23.04
CA LYS A 177 -7.73 -1.26 23.78
C LYS A 177 -6.57 -0.68 22.98
N ASP A 178 -6.34 -1.12 21.74
CA ASP A 178 -5.29 -0.57 20.85
C ASP A 178 -5.65 -0.83 19.38
N VAL A 179 -6.63 -0.09 18.86
CA VAL A 179 -7.20 -0.25 17.50
C VAL A 179 -6.19 0.13 16.39
N ASP A 180 -5.12 0.83 16.77
CA ASP A 180 -4.08 1.33 15.88
C ASP A 180 -2.83 0.42 15.82
N ASP A 181 -2.71 -0.64 16.64
CA ASP A 181 -1.64 -1.62 16.50
C ASP A 181 -2.06 -2.74 15.54
N PRO A 182 -1.47 -2.85 14.33
CA PRO A 182 -1.75 -3.96 13.42
C PRO A 182 -1.47 -5.36 14.01
N ALA A 183 -0.78 -5.45 15.17
CA ALA A 183 -0.63 -6.69 15.95
C ALA A 183 -1.94 -7.19 16.59
N ASN A 184 -2.80 -6.27 17.02
CA ASN A 184 -4.03 -6.59 17.75
C ASN A 184 -5.22 -6.77 16.81
N ASN A 185 -5.01 -6.49 15.53
CA ASN A 185 -6.00 -6.64 14.50
C ASN A 185 -6.11 -8.11 14.12
N MET A 186 -7.30 -8.67 14.33
CA MET A 186 -7.64 -10.07 14.07
C MET A 186 -7.72 -10.39 12.56
N PHE A 187 -6.73 -9.96 11.78
CA PHE A 187 -6.64 -10.21 10.35
C PHE A 187 -6.54 -11.72 10.11
N SER A 188 -7.34 -12.23 9.17
CA SER A 188 -7.04 -13.54 8.58
C SER A 188 -5.64 -13.50 7.93
N PRO A 189 -4.90 -14.62 7.87
CA PRO A 189 -3.62 -14.66 7.16
C PRO A 189 -3.73 -14.15 5.72
N MET A 190 -4.87 -14.38 5.06
CA MET A 190 -5.14 -13.83 3.72
C MET A 190 -5.30 -12.31 3.73
N SER A 191 -6.10 -11.77 4.66
CA SER A 191 -6.29 -10.31 4.80
C SER A 191 -4.96 -9.63 5.09
N LEU A 192 -4.14 -10.22 5.96
CA LEU A 192 -2.80 -9.71 6.28
C LEU A 192 -1.87 -9.74 5.07
N LEU A 193 -1.82 -10.87 4.35
CA LEU A 193 -1.07 -11.03 3.10
C LEU A 193 -1.43 -9.92 2.12
N ILE A 194 -2.73 -9.71 1.89
CA ILE A 194 -3.22 -8.74 0.92
C ILE A 194 -2.91 -7.30 1.37
N ASN A 195 -3.14 -6.98 2.65
CA ASN A 195 -2.98 -5.64 3.20
C ASN A 195 -1.52 -5.22 3.31
N GLN A 196 -0.63 -6.12 3.74
CA GLN A 196 0.76 -5.77 4.04
C GLN A 196 1.74 -6.12 2.92
N ASN A 197 1.43 -7.13 2.10
CA ASN A 197 2.33 -7.56 1.04
C ASN A 197 1.57 -7.82 -0.28
N HIS A 198 1.12 -6.71 -0.85
CA HIS A 198 0.55 -6.56 -2.18
C HIS A 198 1.23 -7.44 -3.27
N TYR A 199 2.55 -7.61 -3.22
CA TYR A 199 3.29 -8.42 -4.20
C TYR A 199 3.23 -9.93 -3.95
N ALA A 200 2.95 -10.37 -2.73
CA ALA A 200 2.90 -11.78 -2.37
C ALA A 200 1.68 -12.53 -2.97
N LEU A 201 0.71 -11.78 -3.50
CA LEU A 201 -0.33 -12.34 -4.38
C LEU A 201 0.24 -12.79 -5.74
N TYR A 202 1.36 -12.24 -6.21
CA TYR A 202 2.00 -12.66 -7.46
C TYR A 202 2.91 -13.88 -7.29
N SER A 203 3.49 -14.09 -6.11
CA SER A 203 4.48 -15.15 -5.84
C SER A 203 3.89 -16.53 -5.51
N GLY A 204 2.56 -16.70 -5.59
CA GLY A 204 1.90 -17.97 -5.26
C GLY A 204 1.69 -18.21 -3.76
N THR A 205 2.07 -17.27 -2.89
CA THR A 205 1.93 -17.39 -1.43
C THR A 205 0.48 -17.63 -1.00
N HIS A 206 -0.48 -16.97 -1.64
CA HIS A 206 -1.91 -17.24 -1.43
C HIS A 206 -2.30 -18.69 -1.72
N GLN A 207 -1.72 -19.34 -2.75
CA GLN A 207 -2.01 -20.73 -3.08
C GLN A 207 -1.48 -21.66 -1.99
N CYS A 208 -0.34 -21.31 -1.38
CA CYS A 208 0.19 -22.01 -0.21
C CYS A 208 -0.82 -21.97 0.95
N LEU A 209 -1.31 -20.76 1.30
CA LEU A 209 -2.29 -20.60 2.37
C LEU A 209 -3.59 -21.38 2.07
N LEU A 210 -4.11 -21.30 0.84
CA LEU A 210 -5.30 -22.06 0.43
C LEU A 210 -5.07 -23.58 0.50
N LYS A 211 -3.90 -24.07 0.07
CA LYS A 211 -3.52 -25.49 0.14
C LYS A 211 -3.50 -26.00 1.58
N HIS A 212 -3.10 -25.15 2.52
CA HIS A 212 -3.07 -25.49 3.94
C HIS A 212 -4.44 -25.39 4.63
N GLY A 213 -5.50 -24.96 3.94
CA GLY A 213 -6.87 -24.94 4.46
C GLY A 213 -7.31 -23.59 5.01
N LEU A 214 -6.72 -22.50 4.53
CA LEU A 214 -7.11 -21.13 4.89
C LEU A 214 -8.58 -20.88 4.55
N ASP A 215 -9.32 -20.40 5.56
CA ASP A 215 -10.69 -19.94 5.38
C ASP A 215 -10.71 -18.55 4.74
N VAL A 216 -11.17 -18.48 3.49
CA VAL A 216 -11.32 -17.24 2.71
C VAL A 216 -12.55 -16.44 3.08
N ASP A 217 -13.46 -17.02 3.88
CA ASP A 217 -14.68 -16.38 4.34
C ASP A 217 -14.54 -15.76 5.73
N ARG A 218 -13.41 -15.98 6.40
CA ARG A 218 -13.13 -15.42 7.72
C ARG A 218 -13.10 -13.90 7.69
N VAL A 219 -13.90 -13.28 8.55
CA VAL A 219 -13.92 -11.83 8.78
C VAL A 219 -12.87 -11.44 9.82
N ASP A 220 -12.28 -10.27 9.65
CA ASP A 220 -11.44 -9.65 10.67
C ASP A 220 -12.24 -8.75 11.64
N TYR A 221 -11.53 -8.05 12.52
CA TYR A 221 -12.10 -7.13 13.50
C TYR A 221 -12.87 -5.94 12.90
N ARG A 222 -12.62 -5.59 11.62
CA ARG A 222 -13.38 -4.58 10.87
C ARG A 222 -14.59 -5.19 10.19
N GLY A 223 -14.88 -6.48 10.39
CA GLY A 223 -15.89 -7.21 9.63
C GLY A 223 -15.46 -7.47 8.18
N ARG A 224 -14.19 -7.21 7.83
CA ARG A 224 -13.71 -7.36 6.46
C ARG A 224 -13.26 -8.79 6.21
N LYS A 225 -13.88 -9.40 5.20
CA LYS A 225 -13.34 -10.60 4.54
C LYS A 225 -12.17 -10.23 3.62
N PRO A 226 -11.27 -11.17 3.28
CA PRO A 226 -10.15 -10.95 2.34
C PRO A 226 -10.52 -10.24 1.05
N ILE A 227 -11.68 -10.58 0.49
CA ILE A 227 -12.27 -9.96 -0.71
C ILE A 227 -12.45 -8.43 -0.62
N HIS A 228 -12.71 -7.85 0.57
CA HIS A 228 -12.76 -6.40 0.76
C HIS A 228 -11.39 -5.78 0.47
N TYR A 229 -10.31 -6.38 0.97
CA TYR A 229 -8.94 -5.94 0.73
C TYR A 229 -8.54 -6.10 -0.73
N VAL A 230 -8.87 -7.24 -1.35
CA VAL A 230 -8.57 -7.47 -2.78
C VAL A 230 -9.26 -6.40 -3.65
N SER A 231 -10.51 -6.07 -3.32
CA SER A 231 -11.28 -5.02 -4.00
C SER A 231 -10.65 -3.64 -3.87
N GLU A 232 -10.27 -3.24 -2.66
CA GLU A 232 -9.66 -1.94 -2.37
C GLU A 232 -8.33 -1.76 -3.14
N LEU A 233 -7.55 -2.84 -3.27
CA LEU A 233 -6.16 -2.81 -3.76
C LEU A 233 -5.98 -3.21 -5.24
N SER A 234 -7.06 -3.28 -6.04
CA SER A 234 -7.04 -3.60 -7.50
C SER A 234 -6.36 -4.90 -7.93
N PHE A 235 -6.18 -5.86 -7.04
CA PHE A 235 -5.65 -7.14 -7.48
C PHE A 235 -6.61 -7.80 -8.47
N ASN A 236 -6.07 -8.62 -9.37
CA ASN A 236 -6.84 -9.41 -10.32
C ASN A 236 -7.64 -10.46 -9.55
N PHE A 237 -8.72 -10.00 -8.93
CA PHE A 237 -9.53 -10.65 -7.93
C PHE A 237 -10.07 -11.99 -8.41
N SER A 238 -10.31 -12.13 -9.71
CA SER A 238 -10.67 -13.41 -10.35
C SER A 238 -9.64 -14.53 -10.15
N LYS A 239 -8.38 -14.17 -9.88
CA LYS A 239 -7.30 -15.14 -9.60
C LYS A 239 -7.30 -15.59 -8.13
N TYR A 240 -7.79 -14.75 -7.22
CA TYR A 240 -7.57 -14.89 -5.78
C TYR A 240 -8.83 -15.24 -5.00
N TYR A 241 -9.99 -14.81 -5.51
CA TYR A 241 -11.27 -15.05 -4.89
C TYR A 241 -12.23 -15.56 -5.97
N LYS A 242 -12.70 -16.80 -5.79
CA LYS A 242 -13.76 -17.34 -6.63
C LYS A 242 -15.07 -16.76 -6.14
N VAL A 243 -15.41 -15.57 -6.60
CA VAL A 243 -16.75 -15.02 -6.36
C VAL A 243 -17.76 -15.88 -7.09
N GLN A 244 -18.68 -16.44 -6.32
CA GLN A 244 -19.66 -17.39 -6.82
C GLN A 244 -20.98 -16.69 -7.13
N ASN A 245 -21.26 -15.58 -6.46
CA ASN A 245 -22.50 -14.84 -6.62
C ASN A 245 -22.33 -13.35 -6.30
N LEU A 246 -23.39 -12.58 -6.56
CA LEU A 246 -23.43 -11.14 -6.27
C LEU A 246 -23.42 -10.84 -4.76
N ASN A 247 -23.92 -11.73 -3.91
CA ASN A 247 -24.00 -11.50 -2.47
C ASN A 247 -22.61 -11.40 -1.83
N ASP A 248 -21.63 -12.14 -2.35
CA ASP A 248 -20.24 -12.03 -1.93
C ASP A 248 -19.68 -10.61 -2.17
N LEU A 249 -20.21 -9.87 -3.15
CA LEU A 249 -19.79 -8.50 -3.46
C LEU A 249 -20.58 -7.40 -2.73
N LEU A 250 -21.70 -7.77 -2.10
CA LEU A 250 -22.64 -6.86 -1.44
C LEU A 250 -22.66 -7.00 0.09
N MET A 251 -21.93 -7.97 0.63
CA MET A 251 -21.76 -8.08 2.07
C MET A 251 -21.01 -6.87 2.62
N LYS A 252 -21.41 -6.41 3.80
CA LYS A 252 -20.90 -5.21 4.44
C LYS A 252 -19.87 -5.54 5.49
N ASP A 253 -18.82 -4.73 5.58
CA ASP A 253 -17.95 -4.67 6.74
C ASP A 253 -18.60 -3.85 7.87
N ASN A 254 -17.88 -3.65 8.99
CA ASN A 254 -18.39 -2.91 10.15
C ASN A 254 -18.59 -1.41 9.88
N ASN A 255 -17.97 -0.87 8.83
CA ASN A 255 -18.20 0.51 8.38
C ASN A 255 -19.38 0.61 7.40
N GLY A 256 -19.96 -0.53 7.01
CA GLY A 256 -21.01 -0.60 5.99
C GLY A 256 -20.48 -0.62 4.57
N ASP A 257 -19.18 -0.79 4.38
CA ASP A 257 -18.54 -0.84 3.06
C ASP A 257 -18.62 -2.25 2.49
N GLU A 258 -19.11 -2.34 1.25
CA GLU A 258 -19.12 -3.57 0.46
C GLU A 258 -17.83 -3.73 -0.38
N PRO A 259 -17.37 -4.95 -0.70
CA PRO A 259 -16.21 -5.14 -1.56
C PRO A 259 -16.36 -4.41 -2.89
N LEU A 260 -17.54 -4.41 -3.51
CA LEU A 260 -17.70 -3.71 -4.78
C LEU A 260 -17.69 -2.18 -4.62
N SER A 261 -18.17 -1.64 -3.49
CA SER A 261 -18.10 -0.19 -3.26
C SER A 261 -16.67 0.27 -3.00
N LEU A 262 -15.89 -0.50 -2.23
CA LEU A 262 -14.44 -0.27 -2.07
C LEU A 262 -13.71 -0.31 -3.42
N PHE A 263 -14.01 -1.30 -4.27
CA PHE A 263 -13.42 -1.41 -5.61
C PHE A 263 -13.75 -0.22 -6.51
N LEU A 264 -14.99 0.28 -6.45
CA LEU A 264 -15.41 1.46 -7.20
C LEU A 264 -14.69 2.70 -6.68
N GLN A 265 -14.64 2.89 -5.37
CA GLN A 265 -14.06 4.06 -4.71
C GLN A 265 -12.55 4.18 -4.88
N SER A 266 -11.84 3.07 -4.96
CA SER A 266 -10.38 3.04 -5.10
C SER A 266 -9.88 3.53 -6.47
N GLY A 267 -10.79 3.94 -7.37
CA GLY A 267 -10.45 4.65 -8.61
C GLY A 267 -10.01 3.73 -9.76
N HIS A 268 -10.21 2.43 -9.61
CA HIS A 268 -9.72 1.47 -10.58
C HIS A 268 -10.45 1.57 -11.92
N ASN A 269 -9.72 1.34 -13.01
CA ASN A 269 -10.22 1.54 -14.38
C ASN A 269 -11.50 0.73 -14.65
N PHE A 270 -12.49 1.35 -15.30
CA PHE A 270 -13.74 0.74 -15.76
C PHE A 270 -13.57 -0.58 -16.50
N TYR A 271 -12.43 -0.79 -17.16
CA TYR A 271 -12.11 -2.09 -17.75
C TYR A 271 -12.21 -3.25 -16.74
N MET A 272 -11.71 -3.04 -15.51
CA MET A 272 -11.80 -4.04 -14.44
C MET A 272 -13.24 -4.18 -13.95
N PHE A 273 -13.97 -3.06 -13.80
CA PHE A 273 -15.40 -3.07 -13.50
C PHE A 273 -16.18 -3.91 -14.52
N GLU A 274 -16.07 -3.62 -15.82
CA GLU A 274 -16.75 -4.36 -16.88
C GLU A 274 -16.40 -5.86 -16.86
N LYS A 275 -15.12 -6.18 -16.60
CA LYS A 275 -14.66 -7.56 -16.43
C LYS A 275 -15.39 -8.25 -15.28
N TYR A 276 -15.57 -7.60 -14.13
CA TYR A 276 -16.32 -8.17 -12.99
C TYR A 276 -17.78 -8.44 -13.33
N PHE A 277 -18.45 -7.47 -13.96
CA PHE A 277 -19.86 -7.60 -14.34
C PHE A 277 -20.07 -8.75 -15.32
N LYS A 278 -19.17 -8.88 -16.31
CA LYS A 278 -19.17 -10.02 -17.24
C LYS A 278 -18.91 -11.34 -16.53
N MET A 279 -17.95 -11.39 -15.60
CA MET A 279 -17.59 -12.61 -14.89
C MET A 279 -18.75 -13.14 -14.04
N LEU A 280 -19.49 -12.24 -13.40
CA LEU A 280 -20.64 -12.55 -12.55
C LEU A 280 -21.95 -12.69 -13.33
N LYS A 281 -21.92 -12.47 -14.64
CA LYS A 281 -23.09 -12.52 -15.53
C LYS A 281 -24.24 -11.65 -15.00
N LEU A 282 -23.90 -10.48 -14.46
CA LEU A 282 -24.91 -9.56 -13.94
C LEU A 282 -25.75 -9.00 -15.07
N THR A 283 -27.05 -8.98 -14.86
CA THR A 283 -28.02 -8.35 -15.76
C THR A 283 -28.05 -6.85 -15.54
N ASP A 284 -28.34 -6.05 -16.59
CA ASP A 284 -28.52 -4.59 -16.48
C ASP A 284 -29.47 -4.19 -15.36
N LYS A 285 -30.50 -5.01 -15.10
CA LYS A 285 -31.45 -4.80 -14.01
C LYS A 285 -30.73 -4.85 -12.65
N GLN A 286 -29.92 -5.88 -12.41
CA GLN A 286 -29.15 -6.00 -11.17
C GLN A 286 -28.22 -4.79 -11.00
N ILE A 287 -27.49 -4.37 -12.04
CA ILE A 287 -26.58 -3.20 -11.97
C ILE A 287 -27.32 -1.94 -11.49
N LYS A 288 -28.54 -1.73 -12.00
CA LYS A 288 -29.36 -0.54 -11.68
C LYS A 288 -29.97 -0.59 -10.29
N GLU A 289 -30.26 -1.78 -9.79
CA GLU A 289 -30.85 -1.99 -8.46
C GLU A 289 -29.79 -1.98 -7.34
N MET A 290 -28.51 -2.12 -7.66
CA MET A 290 -27.43 -2.08 -6.69
C MET A 290 -27.36 -0.75 -5.94
N ARG A 291 -27.18 -0.86 -4.63
CA ARG A 291 -27.05 0.25 -3.69
C ARG A 291 -25.93 -0.06 -2.70
N PHE A 292 -25.22 0.98 -2.30
CA PHE A 292 -23.99 0.86 -1.52
C PHE A 292 -23.96 1.85 -0.36
N GLY A 293 -23.29 1.42 0.71
CA GLY A 293 -23.02 2.25 1.89
C GLY A 293 -24.26 2.74 2.63
N SER A 294 -24.05 3.67 3.56
CA SER A 294 -25.10 4.29 4.38
C SER A 294 -25.91 5.35 3.63
N ASP A 295 -25.31 5.99 2.62
CA ASP A 295 -25.96 6.97 1.76
C ASP A 295 -26.86 6.33 0.70
N ASN A 296 -26.88 5.00 0.57
CA ASN A 296 -27.64 4.28 -0.46
C ASN A 296 -27.26 4.74 -1.89
N ASP A 297 -25.96 4.95 -2.09
CA ASP A 297 -25.40 5.38 -3.37
C ASP A 297 -25.57 4.28 -4.42
N THR A 298 -25.91 4.64 -5.65
CA THR A 298 -25.85 3.68 -6.77
C THR A 298 -24.42 3.48 -7.26
N THR A 299 -24.22 2.46 -8.08
CA THR A 299 -22.95 2.21 -8.77
C THR A 299 -22.40 3.46 -9.48
N LEU A 300 -23.27 4.25 -10.10
CA LEU A 300 -22.87 5.47 -10.79
C LEU A 300 -22.51 6.61 -9.82
N HIS A 301 -23.18 6.71 -8.66
CA HIS A 301 -22.78 7.70 -7.63
C HIS A 301 -21.35 7.46 -7.18
N LEU A 302 -21.03 6.22 -6.78
CA LEU A 302 -19.68 5.86 -6.33
C LEU A 302 -18.64 6.08 -7.43
N PHE A 303 -18.94 5.63 -8.64
CA PHE A 303 -18.04 5.80 -9.78
C PHE A 303 -17.74 7.29 -10.03
N MET A 304 -18.76 8.14 -9.97
CA MET A 304 -18.62 9.59 -10.17
C MET A 304 -17.99 10.31 -8.98
N LYS A 305 -17.90 9.72 -7.78
CA LYS A 305 -17.11 10.28 -6.67
C LYS A 305 -15.60 10.07 -6.85
N THR A 306 -15.18 9.21 -7.78
CA THR A 306 -13.77 8.78 -7.87
C THR A 306 -12.91 9.70 -8.72
N VAL A 307 -11.81 10.19 -8.16
CA VAL A 307 -10.89 11.14 -8.84
C VAL A 307 -10.24 10.53 -10.10
N GLN A 308 -10.19 9.20 -10.22
CA GLN A 308 -9.52 8.49 -11.31
C GLN A 308 -10.45 8.09 -12.47
N ALA A 309 -11.76 8.37 -12.39
CA ALA A 309 -12.68 8.07 -13.48
C ALA A 309 -12.33 8.88 -14.73
N THR A 310 -12.00 8.19 -15.82
CA THR A 310 -11.82 8.83 -17.14
C THR A 310 -13.18 9.20 -17.73
N ASP A 311 -13.21 10.25 -18.56
CA ASP A 311 -14.45 10.65 -19.24
C ASP A 311 -15.07 9.47 -20.02
N GLN A 312 -14.25 8.68 -20.70
CA GLN A 312 -14.73 7.51 -21.45
C GLN A 312 -15.37 6.46 -20.52
N SER A 313 -14.76 6.19 -19.38
CA SER A 313 -15.34 5.26 -18.41
C SER A 313 -16.66 5.76 -17.80
N ILE A 314 -16.79 7.07 -17.57
CA ILE A 314 -18.05 7.66 -17.13
C ILE A 314 -19.11 7.47 -18.21
N LEU A 315 -18.76 7.71 -19.48
CA LEU A 315 -19.67 7.52 -20.60
C LEU A 315 -20.16 6.08 -20.74
N ASP A 316 -19.30 5.10 -20.46
CA ASP A 316 -19.68 3.70 -20.52
C ASP A 316 -20.53 3.30 -19.31
N MET A 317 -20.22 3.80 -18.10
CA MET A 317 -21.07 3.63 -16.92
C MET A 317 -22.47 4.24 -17.09
N ILE A 318 -22.57 5.43 -17.70
CA ILE A 318 -23.85 6.09 -18.00
C ILE A 318 -24.75 5.21 -18.87
N LYS A 319 -24.20 4.35 -19.74
CA LYS A 319 -25.01 3.46 -20.58
C LYS A 319 -25.70 2.37 -19.74
N LEU A 320 -24.98 1.83 -18.76
CA LEU A 320 -25.38 0.68 -17.95
C LEU A 320 -26.23 1.06 -16.75
N CYS A 321 -25.96 2.21 -16.14
CA CYS A 321 -26.57 2.63 -14.89
C CYS A 321 -27.77 3.57 -15.08
N ASP A 322 -28.56 3.68 -14.02
CA ASP A 322 -29.60 4.71 -13.92
C ASP A 322 -28.97 6.05 -13.49
N VAL A 323 -29.15 7.08 -14.32
CA VAL A 323 -28.64 8.44 -14.08
C VAL A 323 -29.59 9.30 -13.26
N GLU A 324 -30.84 8.85 -13.08
CA GLU A 324 -31.91 9.55 -12.37
C GLU A 324 -32.08 9.07 -10.92
N ALA A 325 -31.45 7.93 -10.58
CA ALA A 325 -31.57 7.35 -9.25
C ALA A 325 -31.11 8.33 -8.17
N VAL A 326 -31.86 8.43 -7.07
CA VAL A 326 -31.52 9.30 -5.94
C VAL A 326 -30.98 8.48 -4.77
N ASN A 327 -29.95 9.00 -4.12
CA ASN A 327 -29.42 8.45 -2.87
C ASN A 327 -30.22 9.01 -1.67
N ASN A 328 -29.85 8.61 -0.44
CA ASN A 328 -30.54 9.04 0.79
C ASN A 328 -30.42 10.55 1.07
N LYS A 329 -29.49 11.25 0.41
CA LYS A 329 -29.32 12.70 0.49
C LYS A 329 -30.16 13.44 -0.57
N GLY A 330 -30.93 12.73 -1.38
CA GLY A 330 -31.67 13.29 -2.52
C GLY A 330 -30.76 13.67 -3.69
N GLU A 331 -29.50 13.26 -3.66
CA GLU A 331 -28.55 13.53 -4.73
C GLU A 331 -28.66 12.44 -5.80
N ARG A 332 -28.62 12.87 -7.05
CA ARG A 332 -28.46 12.01 -8.24
C ARG A 332 -26.96 11.83 -8.58
N PRO A 333 -26.56 10.80 -9.36
CA PRO A 333 -25.15 10.51 -9.61
C PRO A 333 -24.38 11.69 -10.18
N TYR A 334 -25.00 12.46 -11.06
CA TYR A 334 -24.35 13.60 -11.69
C TYR A 334 -24.14 14.80 -10.75
N HIS A 335 -24.81 14.87 -9.60
CA HIS A 335 -24.45 15.84 -8.56
C HIS A 335 -23.07 15.55 -7.97
N MET A 336 -22.54 14.33 -8.15
CA MET A 336 -21.19 13.97 -7.74
C MET A 336 -20.10 14.62 -8.63
N LEU A 337 -20.47 15.20 -9.78
CA LEU A 337 -19.55 15.98 -10.62
C LEU A 337 -18.89 17.14 -9.85
N LYS A 338 -19.51 17.61 -8.75
CA LYS A 338 -18.92 18.65 -7.87
C LYS A 338 -17.68 18.16 -7.10
N TYR A 339 -17.57 16.85 -6.86
CA TYR A 339 -16.47 16.22 -6.12
C TYR A 339 -15.33 15.79 -7.03
N LEU A 340 -15.64 15.55 -8.30
CA LEU A 340 -14.61 15.44 -9.30
C LEU A 340 -13.95 16.82 -9.40
N ASP A 341 -12.62 16.85 -9.48
CA ASP A 341 -11.85 18.02 -9.94
C ASP A 341 -12.16 18.39 -11.42
N PHE A 342 -13.33 17.96 -11.90
CA PHE A 342 -13.97 18.19 -13.18
C PHE A 342 -13.96 19.67 -13.57
N CYS A 343 -14.08 20.55 -12.57
CA CYS A 343 -14.15 21.99 -12.74
C CYS A 343 -12.88 22.75 -12.33
N ASN A 344 -11.95 22.14 -11.58
CA ASN A 344 -10.91 22.89 -10.86
C ASN A 344 -9.46 22.67 -11.35
N ASN A 345 -9.13 21.64 -12.16
CA ASN A 345 -7.76 21.44 -12.64
C ASN A 345 -7.61 21.23 -14.17
N THR A 346 -6.70 22.03 -14.72
CA THR A 346 -6.08 22.17 -16.07
C THR A 346 -6.66 21.38 -17.25
N ASP A 347 -7.19 22.13 -18.24
CA ASP A 347 -7.76 21.68 -19.52
C ASP A 347 -9.05 20.85 -19.38
N PRO A 348 -10.23 21.50 -19.22
CA PRO A 348 -11.49 20.87 -19.57
C PRO A 348 -11.42 20.44 -21.03
N ASP A 349 -11.10 19.17 -21.26
CA ASP A 349 -11.09 18.60 -22.58
C ASP A 349 -12.54 18.50 -23.08
N LYS A 350 -12.69 18.52 -24.41
CA LYS A 350 -13.95 18.31 -25.13
C LYS A 350 -14.68 17.05 -24.66
N SER A 351 -13.94 16.09 -24.10
CA SER A 351 -14.40 14.85 -23.50
C SER A 351 -15.32 15.08 -22.27
N ARG A 352 -15.02 16.06 -21.39
CA ARG A 352 -15.86 16.40 -20.23
C ARG A 352 -17.19 17.04 -20.63
N ILE A 353 -17.15 17.93 -21.63
CA ILE A 353 -18.36 18.52 -22.22
C ILE A 353 -19.27 17.42 -22.77
N LYS A 354 -18.71 16.44 -23.49
CA LYS A 354 -19.49 15.30 -24.01
C LYS A 354 -20.13 14.46 -22.91
N VAL A 355 -19.51 14.34 -21.73
CA VAL A 355 -20.09 13.65 -20.57
C VAL A 355 -21.36 14.37 -20.12
N VAL A 356 -21.27 15.68 -19.87
CA VAL A 356 -22.41 16.49 -19.42
C VAL A 356 -23.51 16.53 -20.49
N GLU A 357 -23.16 16.70 -21.77
CA GLU A 357 -24.12 16.65 -22.87
C GLU A 357 -24.87 15.31 -22.96
N LYS A 358 -24.18 14.18 -22.74
CA LYS A 358 -24.82 12.86 -22.74
C LYS A 358 -25.68 12.63 -21.50
N LEU A 359 -25.29 13.16 -20.34
CA LEU A 359 -26.13 13.15 -19.14
C LEU A 359 -27.42 13.93 -19.40
N LEU A 360 -27.33 15.17 -19.89
CA LEU A 360 -28.50 16.00 -20.23
C LEU A 360 -29.44 15.30 -21.23
N LYS A 361 -28.91 14.61 -22.24
CA LYS A 361 -29.74 13.85 -23.20
C LYS A 361 -30.49 12.66 -22.59
N LYS A 362 -30.02 12.11 -21.47
CA LYS A 362 -30.64 10.96 -20.80
C LYS A 362 -31.64 11.37 -19.72
N ILE A 363 -31.47 12.56 -19.19
CA ILE A 363 -32.33 13.15 -18.16
C ILE A 363 -33.57 13.69 -18.87
N LYS A 364 -34.75 13.51 -18.26
CA LYS A 364 -36.04 13.87 -18.89
C LYS A 364 -36.34 15.37 -18.81
N ASP A 365 -35.73 16.06 -17.86
CA ASP A 365 -35.94 17.46 -17.54
C ASP A 365 -34.64 18.26 -17.72
N ASP A 366 -34.75 19.53 -18.10
CA ASP A 366 -33.61 20.46 -18.17
C ASP A 366 -33.12 20.77 -16.74
N ASP A 367 -32.30 19.87 -16.20
CA ASP A 367 -31.73 20.00 -14.87
C ASP A 367 -30.80 21.24 -14.83
N GLU A 368 -31.23 22.27 -14.10
CA GLU A 368 -30.53 23.56 -14.01
C GLU A 368 -29.07 23.41 -13.56
N PHE A 369 -28.77 22.43 -12.70
CA PHE A 369 -27.41 22.18 -12.23
C PHE A 369 -26.52 21.72 -13.39
N LEU A 370 -26.96 20.75 -14.20
CA LEU A 370 -26.18 20.28 -15.35
C LEU A 370 -26.07 21.32 -16.46
N VAL A 371 -27.13 22.09 -16.71
CA VAL A 371 -27.09 23.21 -17.66
C VAL A 371 -26.04 24.24 -17.20
N GLY A 372 -26.03 24.58 -15.91
CA GLY A 372 -25.03 25.47 -15.32
C GLY A 372 -23.60 24.93 -15.48
N GLN A 373 -23.38 23.64 -15.18
CA GLN A 373 -22.07 23.01 -15.36
C GLN A 373 -21.61 23.00 -16.82
N LEU A 374 -22.52 22.72 -17.76
CA LEU A 374 -22.21 22.73 -19.18
C LEU A 374 -21.76 24.12 -19.64
N GLN A 375 -22.46 25.18 -19.23
CA GLN A 375 -22.11 26.56 -19.56
C GLN A 375 -20.73 26.97 -19.01
N ILE A 376 -20.42 26.56 -17.77
CA ILE A 376 -19.10 26.80 -17.16
C ILE A 376 -18.01 26.10 -17.97
N LEU A 377 -18.18 24.81 -18.26
CA LEU A 377 -17.21 24.02 -19.03
C LEU A 377 -17.00 24.56 -20.44
N GLN A 378 -18.07 24.91 -21.15
CA GLN A 378 -18.00 25.51 -22.49
C GLN A 378 -17.22 26.84 -22.47
N ARG A 379 -17.53 27.73 -21.51
CA ARG A 379 -16.81 29.01 -21.37
C ARG A 379 -15.33 28.81 -21.09
N HIS A 380 -14.98 27.87 -20.21
CA HIS A 380 -13.58 27.54 -19.97
C HIS A 380 -12.89 26.99 -21.22
N TYR A 381 -13.51 26.06 -21.93
CA TYR A 381 -12.96 25.49 -23.17
C TYR A 381 -12.73 26.58 -24.23
N GLU A 382 -13.69 27.47 -24.46
CA GLU A 382 -13.55 28.59 -25.40
C GLU A 382 -12.41 29.53 -25.03
N ASN A 383 -12.30 29.90 -23.75
CA ASN A 383 -11.22 30.76 -23.26
C ASN A 383 -9.85 30.11 -23.47
N GLN A 384 -9.74 28.80 -23.27
CA GLN A 384 -8.52 28.05 -23.55
C GLN A 384 -8.17 28.00 -25.04
N GLN A 385 -9.15 27.78 -25.92
CA GLN A 385 -8.92 27.82 -27.37
C GLN A 385 -8.47 29.22 -27.81
N LYS A 386 -9.08 30.29 -27.28
CA LYS A 386 -8.65 31.67 -27.51
C LYS A 386 -7.19 31.88 -27.08
N TYR A 387 -6.81 31.39 -25.89
CA TYR A 387 -5.43 31.50 -25.40
C TYR A 387 -4.44 30.70 -26.27
N LYS A 388 -4.76 29.46 -26.64
CA LYS A 388 -3.95 28.62 -27.55
C LYS A 388 -3.74 29.30 -28.91
N ASN A 389 -4.79 29.91 -29.46
CA ASN A 389 -4.70 30.66 -30.72
C ASN A 389 -3.84 31.92 -30.59
N GLN A 390 -3.97 32.68 -29.49
CA GLN A 390 -3.11 33.84 -29.22
C GLN A 390 -1.63 33.45 -29.09
N GLN A 391 -1.34 32.34 -28.41
CA GLN A 391 0.02 31.83 -28.29
C GLN A 391 0.59 31.39 -29.65
N LYS A 392 -0.21 30.69 -30.47
CA LYS A 392 0.17 30.33 -31.84
C LYS A 392 0.51 31.57 -32.67
N TYR A 393 -0.29 32.63 -32.56
CA TYR A 393 -0.05 33.89 -33.27
C TYR A 393 1.22 34.60 -32.78
N LYS A 394 1.45 34.68 -31.46
CA LYS A 394 2.70 35.22 -30.88
C LYS A 394 3.93 34.43 -31.35
N ASN A 395 3.83 33.10 -31.39
CA ASN A 395 4.92 32.24 -31.84
C ASN A 395 5.22 32.44 -33.34
N GLN A 396 4.19 32.59 -34.18
CA GLN A 396 4.35 32.94 -35.59
C GLN A 396 5.03 34.29 -35.77
N GLN A 397 4.59 35.33 -35.04
CA GLN A 397 5.22 36.65 -35.09
C GLN A 397 6.69 36.61 -34.65
N ASN A 398 7.02 35.86 -33.60
CA ASN A 398 8.39 35.70 -33.12
C ASN A 398 9.26 34.93 -34.13
N ALA A 399 8.70 33.90 -34.79
CA ALA A 399 9.39 33.19 -35.87
C ALA A 399 9.69 34.12 -37.04
N THR A 400 8.72 34.92 -37.49
CA THR A 400 8.92 35.91 -38.57
C THR A 400 9.94 36.98 -38.18
N LYS A 401 9.89 37.51 -36.96
CA LYS A 401 10.91 38.44 -36.44
C LYS A 401 12.30 37.83 -36.44
N THR A 402 12.42 36.54 -36.12
CA THR A 402 13.70 35.82 -36.11
C THR A 402 14.23 35.60 -37.52
N GLN A 403 13.36 35.21 -38.46
CA GLN A 403 13.70 35.09 -39.89
C GLN A 403 14.18 36.44 -40.45
N ASN A 404 13.48 37.54 -40.18
CA ASN A 404 13.88 38.87 -40.64
C ASN A 404 15.23 39.29 -40.05
N LYS A 405 15.48 39.09 -38.75
CA LYS A 405 16.80 39.35 -38.13
C LYS A 405 17.92 38.54 -38.78
N PHE A 406 17.65 37.29 -39.15
CA PHE A 406 18.62 36.44 -39.84
C PHE A 406 18.93 36.97 -41.25
N LEU A 407 17.90 37.34 -42.02
CA LEU A 407 18.05 37.97 -43.34
C LEU A 407 18.84 39.29 -43.25
N ASP A 408 18.55 40.15 -42.28
CA ASP A 408 19.27 41.40 -42.05
C ASP A 408 20.76 41.15 -41.75
N LYS A 409 21.07 40.12 -40.95
CA LYS A 409 22.46 39.72 -40.65
C LYS A 409 23.18 39.23 -41.90
N ILE A 410 22.53 38.42 -42.73
CA ILE A 410 23.05 37.99 -44.03
C ILE A 410 23.35 39.21 -44.90
N LEU A 411 22.38 40.11 -45.09
CA LEU A 411 22.54 41.32 -45.90
C LEU A 411 23.67 42.23 -45.41
N LYS A 412 23.83 42.40 -44.09
CA LYS A 412 24.91 43.20 -43.49
C LYS A 412 26.29 42.58 -43.77
N ASN A 413 26.44 41.27 -43.56
CA ASN A 413 27.68 40.54 -43.86
C ASN A 413 28.01 40.59 -45.36
N PHE A 414 26.98 40.50 -46.21
CA PHE A 414 27.15 40.66 -47.65
C PHE A 414 27.66 42.04 -48.00
N LYS A 415 27.07 43.13 -47.48
CA LYS A 415 27.48 44.52 -47.78
C LYS A 415 28.93 44.83 -47.39
N SER A 416 29.46 44.22 -46.34
CA SER A 416 30.85 44.40 -45.90
C SER A 416 31.92 43.70 -46.76
N SER A 417 31.57 42.79 -47.68
CA SER A 417 32.56 42.18 -48.58
C SER A 417 32.85 43.07 -49.81
N THR A 418 34.09 43.49 -49.99
CA THR A 418 34.51 44.48 -51.02
C THR A 418 35.23 43.87 -52.22
N SER A 419 35.33 42.54 -52.34
CA SER A 419 36.04 41.90 -53.47
C SER A 419 35.24 41.93 -54.79
N LYS A 420 35.92 42.06 -55.92
CA LYS A 420 35.32 42.12 -57.28
C LYS A 420 34.61 40.82 -57.68
N GLU A 421 35.09 39.64 -57.26
CA GLU A 421 34.40 38.36 -57.45
C GLU A 421 33.11 38.25 -56.62
N GLY A 422 33.07 38.88 -55.44
CA GLY A 422 31.88 38.93 -54.60
C GLY A 422 30.68 39.63 -55.23
N LYS A 423 30.88 40.50 -56.24
CA LYS A 423 29.78 41.22 -56.91
C LYS A 423 28.95 40.35 -57.86
N LYS A 424 29.54 39.34 -58.51
CA LYS A 424 28.83 38.44 -59.44
C LYS A 424 28.04 37.38 -58.68
N SER A 425 28.62 36.80 -57.63
CA SER A 425 27.92 35.88 -56.71
C SER A 425 26.81 36.56 -55.89
N ARG A 426 26.94 37.87 -55.59
CA ARG A 426 25.90 38.66 -54.89
C ARG A 426 24.55 38.67 -55.60
N ARG A 427 24.53 38.73 -56.94
CA ARG A 427 23.28 38.82 -57.71
C ARG A 427 22.53 37.48 -57.73
N ALA A 428 23.25 36.38 -57.90
CA ALA A 428 22.71 35.02 -57.92
C ALA A 428 22.20 34.55 -56.53
N VAL A 429 22.76 35.08 -55.43
CA VAL A 429 22.29 34.78 -54.07
C VAL A 429 21.12 35.69 -53.63
N LEU A 430 20.97 36.87 -54.23
CA LEU A 430 19.81 37.76 -53.98
C LEU A 430 18.54 37.32 -54.71
N GLU A 431 18.68 36.63 -55.84
CA GLU A 431 17.55 36.08 -56.61
C GLU A 431 17.03 34.73 -56.06
N LYS A 432 17.78 34.08 -55.17
CA LYS A 432 17.50 32.76 -54.59
C LYS A 432 17.02 32.90 -53.15
#